data_AF-A0A8K0GIB5-F1
#
_entry.id   AF-A0A8K0GIB5-F1
#
_cell.length_a   1.000
_cell.length_b   1.000
_cell.length_c   1.000
_cell.angle_alpha   90.00
_cell.angle_beta   90.00
_cell.angle_gamma   90.00
#
_symmetry.space_group_name_H-M   'P 1'
#
loop_
_entity.id
_entity.type
_entity.pdbx_description
1 polymer ?
#
loop_
_entity_poly.entity_id
_entity_poly.type
_entity_poly.pdbx_seq_one_letter_code
_entity_poly.pdbx_strand_id
1 'polypeptide(L)'
;MTDDILQTYFDDDGNMIFQEQYLEESTQEQVAIVNKKDAEAPIVKILEKLIEGQQNKEKQSIKQLADRFVIEKFDGKNISAHHWMEVFEKECARFNLVKNEEKIEIFRLFLEKSCID
;
A
#
# COMPACT_ATOMS: atom_id res chain seq x y z
N MET A 1 -2.80 46.82 32.47
CA MET A 1 -2.89 46.90 31.00
C MET A 1 -2.77 48.36 30.61
N THR A 2 -2.08 48.66 29.52
CA THR A 2 -1.98 50.03 28.95
C THR A 2 -3.06 50.21 27.89
N ASP A 3 -3.55 51.44 27.71
CA ASP A 3 -4.63 51.75 26.75
C ASP A 3 -4.31 51.31 25.32
N ASP A 4 -3.05 51.42 24.91
CA ASP A 4 -2.59 50.96 23.58
C ASP A 4 -2.84 49.46 23.34
N ILE A 5 -2.72 48.63 24.39
CA ILE A 5 -2.96 47.19 24.28
C ILE A 5 -4.46 46.93 24.21
N LEU A 6 -5.26 47.65 25.00
CA LEU A 6 -6.71 47.51 24.96
C LEU A 6 -7.26 47.88 23.58
N GLN A 7 -6.81 48.99 23.00
CA GLN A 7 -7.24 49.42 21.67
C GLN A 7 -6.77 48.49 20.54
N THR A 8 -5.66 47.76 20.74
CA THR A 8 -5.17 46.79 19.75
C THR A 8 -5.94 45.48 19.79
N TYR A 9 -6.40 45.06 20.98
CA TYR A 9 -6.93 43.72 21.20
C TYR A 9 -8.42 43.65 21.56
N PHE A 10 -9.09 44.79 21.70
CA PHE A 10 -10.52 44.87 22.01
C PHE A 10 -11.22 45.89 21.11
N ASP A 11 -12.42 45.56 20.66
CA ASP A 11 -13.31 46.49 19.97
C ASP A 11 -14.12 47.36 20.95
N ASP A 12 -14.93 48.27 20.40
CA ASP A 12 -15.79 49.17 21.19
C ASP A 12 -16.88 48.43 21.98
N ASP A 13 -17.22 47.19 21.58
CA ASP A 13 -18.19 46.31 22.23
C ASP A 13 -17.51 45.39 23.27
N GLY A 14 -16.19 45.45 23.43
CA GLY A 14 -15.41 44.65 24.37
C GLY A 14 -15.09 43.22 23.92
N ASN A 15 -15.26 42.89 22.64
CA ASN A 15 -14.87 41.62 22.06
C ASN A 15 -13.36 41.60 21.78
N MET A 16 -12.72 40.43 21.96
CA MET A 16 -11.31 40.26 21.62
C MET A 16 -11.10 40.21 20.11
N ILE A 17 -10.27 41.12 19.59
CA ILE A 17 -9.96 41.24 18.16
C ILE A 17 -8.45 41.35 17.92
N PHE A 18 -8.00 41.06 16.70
CA PHE A 18 -6.66 41.42 16.21
C PHE A 18 -6.73 41.65 14.70
N GLN A 19 -6.24 42.79 14.22
CA GLN A 19 -6.31 43.15 12.79
C GLN A 19 -7.72 42.97 12.19
N GLU A 20 -8.76 43.44 12.90
CA GLU A 20 -10.17 43.35 12.51
C GLU A 20 -10.75 41.92 12.43
N GLN A 21 -10.04 40.92 12.96
CA GLN A 21 -10.52 39.55 13.09
C GLN A 21 -10.87 39.23 14.54
N TYR A 22 -12.00 38.57 14.76
CA TYR A 22 -12.38 38.08 16.07
C TYR A 22 -11.46 36.94 16.51
N LEU A 23 -10.99 37.03 17.75
CA LEU A 23 -10.20 35.97 18.36
C LEU A 23 -11.14 34.98 19.07
N GLU A 24 -10.85 33.70 18.90
CA GLU A 24 -11.56 32.62 19.57
C GLU A 24 -10.66 31.97 20.63
N GLU A 25 -11.25 31.51 21.73
CA GLU A 25 -10.54 30.76 22.75
C GLU A 25 -10.18 29.36 22.23
N SER A 26 -8.88 29.08 22.07
CA SER A 26 -8.41 27.75 21.71
C SER A 26 -8.23 26.89 22.96
N THR A 27 -8.99 25.80 23.08
CA THR A 27 -8.74 24.77 24.11
C THR A 27 -7.67 23.79 23.64
N GLN A 28 -6.95 23.14 24.58
CA GLN A 28 -5.93 22.12 24.25
C GLN A 28 -6.46 20.99 23.33
N GLU A 29 -7.76 20.73 23.38
CA GLU A 29 -8.44 19.72 22.56
C GLU A 29 -8.54 20.15 21.08
N GLN A 30 -8.77 21.43 20.78
CA GLN A 30 -8.90 21.92 19.41
C GLN A 30 -7.56 21.92 18.66
N VAL A 31 -6.46 22.28 19.34
CA VAL A 31 -5.10 22.27 18.76
C VAL A 31 -4.63 20.85 18.40
N ALA A 32 -5.07 19.85 19.17
CA ALA A 32 -4.78 18.43 18.90
C ALA A 32 -5.60 17.86 17.71
N ILE A 33 -6.78 18.42 17.41
CA ILE A 33 -7.68 17.94 16.35
C ILE A 33 -7.24 18.48 14.98
N VAL A 34 -6.84 19.75 14.90
CA VAL A 34 -6.37 20.38 13.64
C VAL A 34 -5.09 19.71 13.13
N ASN A 35 -4.16 19.37 14.04
CA ASN A 35 -2.89 18.73 13.68
C ASN A 35 -3.02 17.26 13.26
N LYS A 36 -4.08 16.55 13.66
CA LYS A 36 -4.25 15.11 13.35
C LYS A 36 -4.98 14.85 12.03
N LYS A 37 -5.95 15.69 11.68
CA LYS A 37 -6.82 15.41 10.52
C LYS A 37 -6.19 15.68 9.15
N ASP A 38 -5.27 16.65 9.05
CA ASP A 38 -4.67 17.02 7.74
C ASP A 38 -3.39 16.27 7.38
N ALA A 39 -2.64 15.77 8.36
CA ALA A 39 -1.35 15.10 8.12
C ALA A 39 -1.47 13.59 7.87
N GLU A 40 -2.51 12.93 8.37
CA GLU A 40 -2.66 11.47 8.27
C GLU A 40 -3.09 11.02 6.86
N ALA A 41 -4.00 11.73 6.20
CA ALA A 41 -4.51 11.34 4.88
C ALA A 41 -3.45 11.35 3.75
N PRO A 42 -2.52 12.32 3.67
CA PRO A 42 -1.42 12.29 2.70
C PRO A 42 -0.43 11.15 2.96
N ILE A 43 -0.10 10.89 4.22
CA ILE A 43 0.85 9.83 4.61
C ILE A 43 0.29 8.46 4.25
N VAL A 44 -0.98 8.19 4.57
CA VAL A 44 -1.65 6.92 4.22
C VAL A 44 -1.61 6.70 2.70
N LYS A 45 -1.94 7.71 1.89
CA LYS A 45 -1.88 7.60 0.42
C LYS A 45 -0.48 7.35 -0.13
N ILE A 46 0.55 7.91 0.49
CA ILE A 46 1.95 7.66 0.09
C ILE A 46 2.34 6.22 0.41
N LEU A 47 1.97 5.72 1.59
CA LEU A 47 2.23 4.34 2.01
C LEU A 47 1.50 3.34 1.11
N GLU A 48 0.22 3.58 0.79
CA GLU A 48 -0.55 2.76 -0.15
C GLU A 48 0.13 2.65 -1.52
N LYS A 49 0.55 3.79 -2.09
CA LYS A 49 1.26 3.81 -3.39
C LYS A 49 2.61 3.11 -3.36
N LEU A 50 3.33 3.18 -2.25
CA LEU A 50 4.61 2.49 -2.09
C LEU A 50 4.41 0.97 -2.04
N ILE A 51 3.41 0.50 -1.28
CA ILE A 51 3.05 -0.91 -1.20
C ILE A 51 2.60 -1.44 -2.57
N GLU A 52 1.72 -0.71 -3.26
CA GLU A 52 1.25 -1.09 -4.60
C GLU A 52 2.40 -1.14 -5.62
N GLY A 53 3.32 -0.18 -5.57
CA GLY A 53 4.51 -0.16 -6.41
C GLY A 53 5.47 -1.33 -6.17
N GLN A 54 5.63 -1.77 -4.91
CA GLN A 54 6.44 -2.96 -4.59
C GLN A 54 5.77 -4.24 -5.07
N GLN A 55 4.48 -4.44 -4.78
CA GLN A 55 3.75 -5.62 -5.22
C GLN A 55 3.72 -5.76 -6.75
N ASN A 56 3.58 -4.64 -7.49
CA ASN A 56 3.61 -4.69 -8.95
C ASN A 56 4.98 -5.06 -9.51
N LYS A 57 6.07 -4.59 -8.89
CA LYS A 57 7.44 -4.99 -9.28
C LYS A 57 7.71 -6.46 -9.01
N GLU A 58 7.26 -6.98 -7.87
CA GLU A 58 7.36 -8.41 -7.53
C GLU A 58 6.52 -9.29 -8.48
N LYS A 59 5.29 -8.87 -8.80
CA LYS A 59 4.45 -9.58 -9.79
C LYS A 59 5.09 -9.59 -11.18
N GLN A 60 5.74 -8.50 -11.58
CA GLN A 60 6.47 -8.42 -12.85
C GLN A 60 7.69 -9.34 -12.86
N SER A 61 8.46 -9.42 -11.77
CA SER A 61 9.62 -10.32 -11.69
C SER A 61 9.21 -11.80 -11.69
N ILE A 62 8.11 -12.15 -11.02
CA ILE A 62 7.56 -13.52 -10.99
C ILE A 62 7.13 -13.97 -12.39
N LYS A 63 6.39 -13.12 -13.13
CA LYS A 63 5.99 -13.44 -14.52
C LYS A 63 7.18 -13.61 -15.44
N GLN A 64 8.15 -12.69 -15.37
CA GLN A 64 9.38 -12.79 -16.17
C GLN A 64 10.19 -14.05 -15.88
N LEU A 65 10.15 -14.54 -14.63
CA LEU A 65 10.78 -15.79 -14.25
C LEU A 65 10.00 -16.99 -14.80
N ALA A 66 8.67 -16.98 -14.69
CA ALA A 66 7.80 -18.01 -15.24
C ALA A 66 7.98 -18.17 -16.75
N ASP A 67 8.13 -17.07 -17.50
CA ASP A 67 8.37 -17.12 -18.97
C ASP A 67 9.66 -17.87 -19.36
N ARG A 68 10.58 -18.07 -18.42
CA ARG A 68 11.83 -18.82 -18.65
C ARG A 68 11.71 -20.31 -18.32
N PHE A 69 10.63 -20.74 -17.68
CA PHE A 69 10.39 -22.16 -17.42
C PHE A 69 10.11 -22.88 -18.74
N VAL A 70 10.66 -24.09 -18.87
CA VAL A 70 10.45 -24.94 -20.05
C VAL A 70 9.52 -26.07 -19.64
N ILE A 71 8.27 -25.72 -19.36
CA ILE A 71 7.20 -26.66 -18.99
C ILE A 71 5.86 -26.18 -19.58
N GLU A 72 5.06 -27.13 -20.04
CA GLU A 72 3.70 -26.83 -20.51
C GLU A 72 2.73 -26.64 -19.33
N LYS A 73 1.61 -25.95 -19.58
CA LYS A 73 0.57 -25.80 -18.56
C LYS A 73 -0.04 -27.16 -18.21
N PHE A 74 -0.37 -27.33 -16.94
CA PHE A 74 -1.11 -28.49 -16.49
C PHE A 74 -2.58 -28.37 -16.88
N ASP A 75 -3.06 -29.33 -17.66
CA ASP A 75 -4.45 -29.42 -18.15
C ASP A 75 -5.21 -30.64 -17.59
N GLY A 76 -4.53 -31.50 -16.83
CA GLY A 76 -5.07 -32.74 -16.27
C GLY A 76 -5.38 -33.85 -17.30
N LYS A 77 -4.99 -33.68 -18.57
CA LYS A 77 -5.37 -34.59 -19.68
C LYS A 77 -4.18 -35.33 -20.28
N ASN A 78 -3.04 -34.66 -20.44
CA ASN A 78 -1.93 -35.17 -21.25
C ASN A 78 -0.81 -35.85 -20.45
N ILE A 79 -0.59 -35.43 -19.21
CA ILE A 79 0.51 -35.88 -18.35
C ILE A 79 -0.03 -36.14 -16.94
N SER A 80 0.47 -37.18 -16.28
CA SER A 80 0.08 -37.46 -14.90
C SER A 80 0.50 -36.31 -13.99
N ALA A 81 -0.37 -35.97 -13.02
CA ALA A 81 -0.10 -34.87 -12.09
C ALA A 81 1.25 -35.04 -11.37
N HIS A 82 1.60 -36.27 -11.00
CA HIS A 82 2.88 -36.59 -10.39
C HIS A 82 4.05 -36.24 -11.30
N HIS A 83 4.04 -36.72 -12.54
CA HIS A 83 5.15 -36.48 -13.46
C HIS A 83 5.27 -34.99 -13.82
N TRP A 84 4.15 -34.31 -14.02
CA TRP A 84 4.14 -32.86 -14.24
C TRP A 84 4.72 -32.10 -13.05
N MET A 85 4.35 -32.47 -11.82
CA MET A 85 4.88 -31.87 -10.60
C MET A 85 6.39 -32.07 -10.48
N GLU A 86 6.91 -33.25 -10.80
CA GLU A 86 8.36 -33.49 -10.80
C GLU A 86 9.10 -32.57 -11.79
N VAL A 87 8.55 -32.35 -12.98
CA VAL A 87 9.13 -31.43 -13.97
C VAL A 87 9.08 -29.99 -13.45
N PHE A 88 7.96 -29.59 -12.85
CA PHE A 88 7.81 -28.27 -12.25
C PHE A 88 8.82 -28.04 -11.11
N GLU A 89 8.97 -29.00 -10.19
CA GLU A 89 9.93 -28.90 -9.09
C GLU A 89 11.39 -28.85 -9.56
N LYS A 90 11.72 -29.58 -10.64
CA LYS A 90 13.04 -29.49 -11.28
C LYS A 90 13.30 -28.09 -11.85
N GLU A 91 12.31 -27.48 -12.49
CA GLU A 91 12.42 -26.10 -12.96
C GLU A 91 12.53 -25.12 -11.79
N CYS A 92 11.79 -25.31 -10.69
CA CYS A 92 11.96 -24.52 -9.48
C CYS A 92 13.39 -24.62 -8.92
N ALA A 93 13.96 -25.83 -8.88
CA ALA A 93 15.34 -26.04 -8.45
C ALA A 93 16.35 -25.37 -9.40
N ARG A 94 16.11 -25.43 -10.72
CA ARG A 94 16.98 -24.80 -11.75
C ARG A 94 17.14 -23.30 -11.54
N PHE A 95 16.10 -22.63 -11.07
CA PHE A 95 16.11 -21.19 -10.78
C PHE A 95 16.38 -20.86 -9.31
N ASN A 96 16.76 -21.84 -8.49
CA ASN A 96 16.98 -21.67 -7.04
C ASN A 96 15.78 -21.05 -6.31
N LEU A 97 14.56 -21.43 -6.69
CA LEU A 97 13.35 -21.03 -5.96
C LEU A 97 13.27 -21.83 -4.66
N VAL A 98 13.61 -21.16 -3.55
CA VAL A 98 13.62 -21.78 -2.22
C VAL A 98 12.34 -21.47 -1.44
N LYS A 99 11.77 -20.28 -1.62
CA LYS A 99 10.59 -19.84 -0.87
C LYS A 99 9.33 -20.48 -1.42
N ASN A 100 8.48 -20.96 -0.52
CA ASN A 100 7.24 -21.63 -0.91
C ASN A 100 6.23 -20.65 -1.51
N GLU A 101 6.21 -19.40 -1.06
CA GLU A 101 5.33 -18.35 -1.56
C GLU A 101 5.60 -18.09 -3.05
N GLU A 102 6.87 -17.97 -3.43
CA GLU A 102 7.29 -17.77 -4.83
C GLU A 102 6.94 -18.99 -5.70
N LYS A 103 7.13 -20.20 -5.17
CA LYS A 103 6.74 -21.44 -5.87
C LYS A 103 5.24 -21.50 -6.10
N ILE A 104 4.42 -21.16 -5.11
CA ILE A 104 2.95 -21.18 -5.21
C ILE A 104 2.48 -20.17 -6.26
N GLU A 105 3.04 -18.96 -6.27
CA GLU A 105 2.67 -17.94 -7.26
C GLU A 105 3.01 -18.37 -8.69
N ILE A 106 4.21 -18.93 -8.90
CA ILE A 106 4.62 -19.43 -10.23
C ILE A 106 3.78 -20.64 -10.62
N PHE A 107 3.53 -21.57 -9.69
CA PHE A 107 2.69 -22.75 -9.91
C PHE A 107 1.32 -22.37 -10.48
N ARG A 108 0.66 -21.35 -9.91
CA ARG A 108 -0.64 -20.85 -10.40
C ARG A 108 -0.59 -20.38 -11.85
N LEU A 109 0.53 -19.81 -12.31
CA LEU A 109 0.67 -19.35 -13.71
C LEU A 109 0.68 -20.51 -14.72
N PHE A 110 1.03 -21.71 -14.25
CA PHE A 110 1.15 -22.92 -15.04
C PHE A 110 -0.07 -23.84 -14.96
N LEU A 111 -1.14 -23.47 -14.27
CA LEU A 111 -2.41 -24.19 -14.30
C LEU A 111 -3.31 -23.66 -15.43
N GLU A 112 -3.99 -24.57 -16.15
CA GLU A 112 -5.12 -24.15 -16.99
C GLU A 112 -6.29 -23.63 -16.13
N LYS A 113 -7.13 -22.77 -16.71
CA LYS A 113 -8.27 -22.17 -15.99
C LYS A 113 -9.20 -23.21 -15.38
N SER A 114 -9.37 -24.35 -16.02
CA SER A 114 -10.17 -25.49 -15.52
C SER A 114 -9.59 -26.15 -14.27
N CYS A 115 -8.36 -25.84 -13.90
CA CYS A 115 -7.65 -26.40 -12.76
C CYS A 115 -7.45 -25.37 -11.63
N ILE A 116 -8.02 -24.17 -11.75
CA ILE A 116 -7.91 -23.07 -10.77
C ILE A 116 -9.11 -23.06 -9.79
N ASP A 117 -10.23 -23.70 -10.16
CA ASP A 117 -11.46 -23.85 -9.36
C ASP A 117 -11.35 -24.97 -8.31
#